data_AF-S9TQJ1-F1
#
_entry.id   AF-S9TQJ1-F1
#
_cell.length_a   1.000
_cell.length_b   1.000
_cell.length_c   1.000
_cell.angle_alpha   90.00
_cell.angle_beta   90.00
_cell.angle_gamma   90.00
#
_symmetry.space_group_name_H-M   'P 1'
#
loop_
_entity.id
_entity.type
_entity.pdbx_description
1 polymer ?
#
loop_
_entity_poly.entity_id
_entity_poly.type
_entity_poly.pdbx_seq_one_letter_code
_entity_poly.pdbx_strand_id
1 'polypeptide(L)'
;MSETLILLPGLLCDFRLWERQAAALAPQARVVVPDLSQDESLAAMAERVLAAAPPRFALGGLSMGGYLSMEIMRRARNGSSGWP
;
A
#
# COMPACT_ATOMS: atom_id res chain seq x y z
N MET A 1 -15.40 11.82 -4.21
CA MET A 1 -14.47 10.88 -4.87
C MET A 1 -14.17 9.77 -3.87
N SER A 2 -14.18 8.49 -4.25
CA SER A 2 -13.78 7.43 -3.31
C SER A 2 -12.26 7.46 -3.16
N GLU A 3 -11.77 7.70 -1.95
CA GLU A 3 -10.34 7.62 -1.63
C GLU A 3 -9.84 6.19 -1.91
N THR A 4 -8.60 6.03 -2.37
CA THR A 4 -7.97 4.71 -2.53
C THR A 4 -7.31 4.30 -1.22
N LEU A 5 -7.56 3.08 -0.75
CA LEU A 5 -6.91 2.49 0.41
C LEU A 5 -6.02 1.34 -0.04
N ILE A 6 -4.71 1.47 0.14
CA ILE A 6 -3.74 0.41 -0.12
C ILE A 6 -3.50 -0.36 1.18
N LEU A 7 -3.76 -1.67 1.18
CA LEU A 7 -3.55 -2.56 2.32
C LEU A 7 -2.38 -3.50 2.04
N LEU A 8 -1.27 -3.30 2.76
CA LEU A 8 -0.02 -4.02 2.57
C LEU A 8 0.01 -5.28 3.45
N PRO A 9 0.10 -6.49 2.85
CA PRO A 9 0.16 -7.73 3.61
C PRO A 9 1.49 -7.91 4.35
N GLY A 10 1.48 -8.79 5.36
CA GLY A 10 2.68 -9.22 6.07
C GLY A 10 3.53 -10.22 5.27
N LEU A 11 4.70 -10.56 5.79
CA LEU A 11 5.55 -11.62 5.21
C LEU A 11 4.77 -12.94 5.18
N LEU A 12 4.92 -13.71 4.08
CA LEU A 12 4.19 -14.96 3.81
C LEU A 12 2.66 -14.82 3.70
N CYS A 13 2.13 -13.60 3.62
CA CYS A 13 0.72 -13.33 3.37
C CYS A 13 0.50 -12.81 1.95
N ASP A 14 -0.75 -12.90 1.50
CA ASP A 14 -1.23 -12.31 0.24
C ASP A 14 -2.53 -11.55 0.48
N PHE A 15 -3.29 -11.27 -0.59
CA PHE A 15 -4.55 -10.55 -0.52
C PHE A 15 -5.59 -11.16 0.42
N ARG A 16 -5.53 -12.48 0.67
CA ARG A 16 -6.49 -13.21 1.52
C ARG A 16 -6.48 -12.72 2.97
N LEU A 17 -5.34 -12.21 3.44
CA LEU A 17 -5.24 -11.58 4.76
C LEU A 17 -6.26 -10.44 4.95
N TRP A 18 -6.60 -9.74 3.87
CA TRP A 18 -7.41 -8.53 3.90
C TRP A 18 -8.82 -8.70 3.35
N GLU A 19 -9.25 -9.90 2.92
CA GLU A 19 -10.55 -10.12 2.27
C GLU A 19 -11.72 -9.55 3.08
N ARG A 20 -11.77 -9.79 4.39
CA ARG A 20 -12.86 -9.33 5.26
C ARG A 20 -12.87 -7.81 5.39
N GLN A 21 -11.70 -7.21 5.60
CA GLN A 21 -11.54 -5.76 5.75
C GLN A 21 -11.82 -5.05 4.42
N ALA A 22 -11.35 -5.61 3.31
CA ALA A 22 -11.61 -5.10 1.97
C ALA A 22 -13.11 -5.08 1.67
N ALA A 23 -13.83 -6.16 1.97
CA ALA A 23 -15.28 -6.22 1.81
C ALA A 23 -16.01 -5.19 2.69
N ALA A 24 -15.59 -5.04 3.95
CA ALA A 24 -16.19 -4.08 4.87
C ALA A 24 -15.93 -2.61 4.49
N LEU A 25 -14.78 -2.32 3.86
CA LEU A 25 -14.36 -0.96 3.51
C LEU A 25 -14.70 -0.56 2.07
N ALA A 26 -15.07 -1.52 1.21
CA ALA A 26 -15.45 -1.28 -0.18
C ALA A 26 -16.55 -0.21 -0.38
N PRO A 27 -17.54 -0.03 0.53
CA PRO A 27 -18.51 1.06 0.41
C PRO A 27 -17.91 2.47 0.58
N GLN A 28 -16.72 2.59 1.17
CA GLN A 28 -16.08 3.86 1.54
C GLN A 28 -14.85 4.19 0.69
N ALA A 29 -14.12 3.17 0.24
CA ALA A 29 -12.85 3.33 -0.46
C ALA A 29 -12.64 2.26 -1.54
N ARG A 30 -11.87 2.60 -2.57
CA ARG A 30 -11.31 1.61 -3.48
C ARG A 30 -10.16 0.90 -2.77
N VAL A 31 -10.38 -0.33 -2.31
CA VAL A 31 -9.35 -1.12 -1.62
C VAL A 31 -8.45 -1.82 -2.63
N VAL A 32 -7.13 -1.68 -2.46
CA VAL A 32 -6.10 -2.32 -3.29
C VAL A 32 -5.17 -3.10 -2.37
N VAL A 33 -4.88 -4.35 -2.72
CA VAL A 33 -3.88 -5.18 -2.03
C VAL A 33 -2.79 -5.56 -3.03
N PRO A 34 -1.59 -4.97 -2.96
CA PRO A 34 -0.51 -5.32 -3.87
C PRO A 34 0.06 -6.70 -3.54
N ASP A 35 0.42 -7.46 -4.58
CA ASP A 35 1.17 -8.71 -4.44
C ASP A 35 2.62 -8.41 -4.11
N LEU A 36 3.00 -8.50 -2.83
CA LEU A 36 4.36 -8.19 -2.37
C LEU A 36 5.38 -9.31 -2.66
N SER A 37 4.98 -10.45 -3.24
CA SER A 37 5.90 -11.55 -3.55
C SER A 37 6.84 -11.29 -4.74
N GLN A 38 6.58 -10.20 -5.48
CA GLN A 38 7.31 -9.85 -6.70
C GLN A 38 8.67 -9.16 -6.46
N ASP A 39 9.00 -8.85 -5.20
CA ASP A 39 10.20 -8.12 -4.83
C ASP A 39 10.86 -8.74 -3.60
N GLU A 40 12.19 -8.62 -3.51
CA GLU A 40 12.98 -9.19 -2.40
C GLU A 40 13.39 -8.16 -1.36
N SER A 41 13.05 -6.88 -1.54
CA SER A 41 13.38 -5.80 -0.60
C SER A 41 12.24 -4.82 -0.41
N LEU A 42 12.12 -4.26 0.81
CA LEU A 42 11.16 -3.19 1.10
C LEU A 42 11.31 -1.99 0.16
N ALA A 43 12.54 -1.73 -0.30
CA ALA A 43 12.84 -0.65 -1.23
C ALA A 43 12.21 -0.87 -2.61
N ALA A 44 12.36 -2.06 -3.17
CA ALA A 44 11.77 -2.42 -4.46
C ALA A 44 10.24 -2.51 -4.36
N MET A 45 9.72 -3.10 -3.28
CA MET A 45 8.28 -3.12 -3.00
C MET A 45 7.69 -1.70 -2.96
N ALA A 46 8.37 -0.77 -2.28
CA ALA A 46 7.89 0.61 -2.16
C ALA A 46 7.85 1.32 -3.52
N GLU A 47 8.86 1.16 -4.37
CA GLU A 47 8.86 1.70 -5.74
C GLU A 47 7.69 1.16 -6.55
N ARG A 48 7.50 -0.17 -6.57
CA ARG A 48 6.42 -0.79 -7.35
C ARG A 48 5.05 -0.35 -6.86
N VAL A 49 4.85 -0.26 -5.55
CA VAL A 49 3.58 0.24 -4.99
C VAL A 49 3.36 1.71 -5.36
N LEU A 50 4.36 2.57 -5.22
CA LEU A 50 4.25 3.99 -5.57
C LEU A 50 4.01 4.21 -7.07
N ALA A 51 4.66 3.45 -7.93
CA ALA A 51 4.48 3.53 -9.39
C ALA A 51 3.05 3.18 -9.83
N ALA A 52 2.34 2.34 -9.08
CA ALA A 52 0.96 1.95 -9.37
C ALA A 52 -0.09 2.76 -8.57
N ALA A 53 0.33 3.54 -7.57
CA ALA A 53 -0.56 4.28 -6.70
C ALA A 53 -1.11 5.56 -7.36
N PRO A 54 -2.36 5.95 -7.07
CA PRO A 54 -2.88 7.24 -7.51
C PRO A 54 -2.20 8.42 -6.79
N PRO A 55 -2.37 9.67 -7.25
CA PRO A 55 -1.78 10.86 -6.63
C PRO A 55 -2.23 11.20 -5.21
N ARG A 56 -3.21 10.48 -4.64
CA ARG A 56 -3.65 10.56 -3.24
C ARG A 56 -4.21 9.21 -2.81
N PHE A 57 -3.74 8.67 -1.69
CA PHE A 57 -4.23 7.41 -1.14
C PHE A 57 -4.00 7.34 0.37
N ALA A 58 -4.80 6.48 1.03
CA ALA A 58 -4.58 6.03 2.40
C ALA A 58 -3.80 4.71 2.40
N LEU A 59 -3.05 4.45 3.48
CA LEU A 59 -2.18 3.29 3.59
C LEU A 59 -2.42 2.56 4.92
N GLY A 60 -2.54 1.24 4.86
CA GLY A 60 -2.58 0.35 6.03
C GLY A 60 -1.63 -0.81 5.81
N GLY A 61 -0.95 -1.27 6.86
CA GLY A 61 0.00 -2.37 6.74
C GLY A 61 0.10 -3.20 8.01
N LEU A 62 0.29 -4.52 7.85
CA LEU A 62 0.47 -5.46 8.96
C LEU A 62 1.90 -6.03 8.96
N SER A 63 2.57 -6.04 10.12
CA SER A 63 3.90 -6.65 10.28
C SER A 63 4.92 -6.10 9.26
N MET A 64 5.46 -6.92 8.35
CA MET A 64 6.28 -6.47 7.21
C MET A 64 5.62 -5.34 6.41
N GLY A 65 4.31 -5.44 6.17
CA GLY A 65 3.53 -4.39 5.52
C GLY A 65 3.53 -3.08 6.30
N GLY A 66 3.67 -3.10 7.62
CA GLY A 66 3.84 -1.90 8.44
C GLY A 66 5.20 -1.23 8.23
N TYR A 67 6.29 -2.01 8.11
CA TYR A 67 7.59 -1.44 7.74
C TYR A 67 7.59 -0.88 6.32
N LEU A 68 6.94 -1.57 5.39
CA LEU A 68 6.74 -1.08 4.03
C LEU A 68 5.93 0.23 4.01
N SER A 69 4.90 0.36 4.86
CA SER A 69 4.17 1.63 5.01
C SER A 69 5.09 2.80 5.36
N MET A 70 5.97 2.60 6.34
CA MET A 70 6.92 3.63 6.76
C MET A 70 7.91 3.98 5.64
N GLU A 71 8.38 3.00 4.87
CA GLU A 71 9.28 3.23 3.74
C GLU A 71 8.61 4.03 2.61
N ILE A 72 7.35 3.72 2.31
CA ILE A 72 6.54 4.48 1.33
C ILE A 72 6.36 5.93 1.82
N MET A 73 5.99 6.14 3.08
CA MET A 73 5.82 7.49 3.65
C MET A 73 7.12 8.30 3.59
N ARG A 74 8.26 7.67 3.89
CA ARG A 74 9.59 8.29 3.81
C ARG A 74 9.91 8.75 2.39
N ARG A 75 9.60 7.94 1.37
CA ARG A 75 9.85 8.26 -0.05
C ARG A 75 8.90 9.32 -0.58
N ALA A 76 7.61 9.20 -0.28
CA ALA A 76 6.60 10.17 -0.68
C ALA A 76 6.94 11.59 -0.19
N ARG A 77 7.56 11.71 0.99
CA ARG A 77 8.03 12.99 1.53
C ARG A 77 9.27 13.56 0.83
N ASN A 78 10.13 12.70 0.26
CA ASN A 78 11.40 13.10 -0.34
C ASN A 78 11.32 13.27 -1.88
N GLY A 79 10.20 12.90 -2.51
CA GLY A 79 9.93 13.18 -3.91
C GLY A 79 9.71 14.68 -4.14
N SER A 80 10.77 15.38 -4.51
CA SER A 80 10.75 16.77 -4.96
C SER A 80 10.10 16.90 -6.35
N SER A 81 8.78 16.69 -6.44
CA SER A 81 7.94 17.22 -7.52
C SER A 81 6.47 16.94 -7.22
N GLY A 82 5.82 17.85 -6.48
CA GLY A 82 4.38 18.02 -6.51
C GLY A 82 3.52 16.79 -6.23
N TRP A 83 3.60 16.27 -5.00
CA TRP A 83 2.40 15.72 -4.38
C TRP A 83 1.62 16.91 -3.80
N PRO A 84 0.30 17.05 -4.04
CA PRO A 84 -0.49 18.11 -3.42
C PRO A 84 -0.48 18.01 -1.89
#